data_AF-A0A1I3GRN5-F1
#
_entry.id   AF-A0A1I3GRN5-F1
#
_cell.length_a   1.000
_cell.length_b   1.000
_cell.length_c   1.000
_cell.angle_alpha   90.00
_cell.angle_beta   90.00
_cell.angle_gamma   90.00
#
_symmetry.space_group_name_H-M   'P 1'
#
loop_
_entity.id
_entity.type
_entity.pdbx_description
1 polymer ?
#
loop_
_entity_poly.entity_id
_entity_poly.type
_entity_poly.pdbx_seq_one_letter_code
_entity_poly.pdbx_strand_id
1 'polypeptide(L)' 'MSNEKRQLRSAAWFGSADKNGFMYRSWMKNQGIPDHEFQGKPIIGICNTWSELTPCNA' A
#
# COMPACT_ATOMS: atom_id res chain seq x y z
N MET A 1 26.67 -2.17 -1.95
CA MET A 1 25.28 -1.93 -1.50
C MET A 1 24.76 -3.25 -0.94
N SER A 2 24.39 -3.30 0.33
CA SER A 2 23.87 -4.51 0.97
C SER A 2 22.61 -4.98 0.23
N ASN A 3 22.70 -6.12 -0.45
CA ASN A 3 21.62 -6.70 -1.24
C ASN A 3 20.64 -7.51 -0.37
N GLU A 4 20.40 -7.06 0.86
CA GLU A 4 19.45 -7.69 1.77
C GLU A 4 18.06 -7.11 1.52
N LYS A 5 17.09 -8.00 1.27
CA LYS A 5 15.68 -7.64 1.15
C LYS A 5 15.16 -7.17 2.50
N ARG A 6 15.22 -5.86 2.74
CA ARG A 6 14.66 -5.23 3.94
C ARG A 6 13.14 -5.42 3.97
N GLN A 7 12.62 -5.87 5.11
CA GLN A 7 11.19 -5.88 5.40
C GLN A 7 10.64 -4.44 5.37
N LEU A 8 9.64 -4.20 4.53
CA LEU A 8 9.00 -2.89 4.39
C LEU A 8 7.94 -2.69 5.47
N ARG A 9 7.73 -1.43 5.90
CA ARG A 9 6.72 -1.08 6.91
C ARG A 9 5.29 -1.51 6.51
N SER A 10 5.00 -1.58 5.22
CA SER A 10 3.72 -2.05 4.67
C SER A 10 3.44 -3.52 5.00
N ALA A 11 4.47 -4.33 5.28
CA ALA A 11 4.31 -5.73 5.65
C ALA A 11 3.55 -5.93 6.98
N ALA A 12 3.57 -4.94 7.88
CA ALA A 12 2.77 -4.96 9.11
C ALA A 12 1.26 -5.00 8.85
N TRP A 13 0.80 -4.48 7.70
CA TRP A 13 -0.59 -4.52 7.27
C TRP A 13 -0.81 -5.65 6.25
N PHE A 14 -0.02 -5.70 5.19
CA PHE A 14 -0.33 -6.59 4.06
C PHE A 14 0.47 -7.89 4.03
N GLY A 15 1.51 -8.04 4.85
CA GLY A 15 2.42 -9.19 4.81
C GLY A 15 2.02 -10.35 5.71
N SER A 16 1.17 -10.11 6.72
CA SER A 16 0.73 -11.14 7.65
C SER A 16 -0.30 -12.10 7.03
N ALA A 17 -0.22 -13.39 7.39
CA ALA A 17 -1.20 -14.42 7.03
C ALA A 17 -2.31 -14.59 8.09
N ASP A 18 -2.36 -13.72 9.10
CA ASP A 18 -3.39 -13.72 10.12
C ASP A 18 -4.71 -13.10 9.64
N LYS A 19 -5.73 -13.11 10.52
CA LYS A 19 -7.05 -12.52 10.27
C LYS A 19 -6.96 -11.06 9.87
N ASN A 20 -6.08 -10.28 10.51
CA ASN A 20 -5.93 -8.86 10.22
C ASN A 20 -5.33 -8.64 8.83
N GLY A 21 -4.26 -9.35 8.48
CA GLY A 21 -3.65 -9.28 7.14
C GLY A 21 -4.62 -9.67 6.03
N PHE A 22 -5.43 -10.72 6.25
CA PHE A 22 -6.50 -11.09 5.32
C PHE A 22 -7.54 -9.97 5.16
N MET A 23 -7.99 -9.37 6.27
CA MET A 23 -8.96 -8.28 6.25
C MET A 23 -8.43 -7.07 5.46
N TYR A 24 -7.21 -6.62 5.75
CA TYR A 24 -6.62 -5.47 5.07
C TYR A 24 -6.44 -5.70 3.56
N ARG A 25 -5.95 -6.87 3.14
CA ARG A 25 -5.86 -7.21 1.70
C ARG A 25 -7.23 -7.32 1.05
N SER A 26 -8.24 -7.86 1.72
CA SER A 26 -9.60 -8.00 1.19
C SER A 26 -10.22 -6.64 0.86
N TRP A 27 -10.01 -5.63 1.72
CA TRP A 27 -10.45 -4.26 1.47
C TRP A 27 -9.77 -3.60 0.27
N MET A 28 -8.54 -3.96 -0.06
CA MET A 28 -7.87 -3.41 -1.23
C MET A 28 -8.24 -4.19 -2.51
N LYS A 29 -8.42 -5.51 -2.39
CA LYS A 29 -8.83 -6.39 -3.50
C LYS A 29 -10.24 -6.07 -4.02
N ASN A 30 -11.14 -5.59 -3.16
CA ASN A 30 -12.47 -5.17 -3.61
C ASN A 30 -12.44 -3.99 -4.59
N GLN A 31 -11.34 -3.22 -4.62
CA GLN A 31 -11.08 -2.15 -5.59
C GLN A 31 -10.34 -2.65 -6.84
N GLY A 32 -10.16 -3.95 -7.00
CA GLY A 32 -9.51 -4.57 -8.15
C GLY A 32 -7.99 -4.72 -8.05
N ILE A 33 -7.38 -4.46 -6.88
CA ILE A 33 -5.92 -4.60 -6.72
C ILE A 33 -5.56 -6.09 -6.53
N PRO A 34 -4.71 -6.68 -7.39
CA PRO A 34 -4.39 -8.10 -7.32
C PRO A 34 -3.42 -8.43 -6.17
N ASP A 35 -3.45 -9.69 -5.70
CA ASP A 35 -2.71 -10.12 -4.49
C ASP A 35 -1.20 -9.91 -4.57
N HIS A 36 -0.61 -10.14 -5.75
CA HIS A 36 0.83 -10.02 -5.97
C HIS A 36 1.36 -8.58 -5.81
N GLU A 37 0.49 -7.56 -5.81
CA GLU A 37 0.88 -6.17 -5.50
C GLU A 37 1.28 -5.98 -4.04
N PHE A 38 0.82 -6.85 -3.14
CA PHE A 38 1.16 -6.79 -1.72
C PHE A 38 2.41 -7.61 -1.34
N GLN A 39 2.97 -8.35 -2.29
CA GLN A 39 4.04 -9.33 -2.04
C GLN A 39 5.43 -8.71 -2.23
N GLY A 40 5.97 -8.11 -1.16
CA GLY A 40 7.35 -7.60 -1.15
C GLY A 40 7.61 -6.38 -2.03
N LYS A 41 6.56 -5.82 -2.65
CA LYS A 41 6.59 -4.56 -3.38
C LYS A 41 6.42 -3.37 -2.43
N PRO A 42 7.07 -2.23 -2.69
CA PRO A 42 6.84 -1.01 -1.94
C PRO A 42 5.46 -0.42 -2.24
N ILE A 43 4.75 -0.03 -1.18
CA ILE A 43 3.49 0.71 -1.27
C ILE A 43 3.81 2.21 -1.29
N ILE A 44 3.49 2.88 -2.40
CA ILE A 44 3.81 4.28 -2.63
C ILE A 44 2.55 5.12 -2.42
N GLY A 45 2.59 6.01 -1.42
CA GLY A 45 1.57 7.03 -1.24
C GLY A 45 1.84 8.21 -2.16
N ILE A 46 0.87 8.58 -2.99
CA ILE A 46 0.92 9.79 -3.81
C ILE A 46 0.20 10.89 -3.03
N CYS A 47 0.96 11.79 -2.40
CA CYS A 47 0.42 12.95 -1.71
C CYS A 47 -0.06 13.97 -2.75
N ASN A 48 -1.32 13.87 -3.14
CA ASN A 48 -1.95 14.83 -4.03
C ASN A 48 -2.61 15.96 -3.22
N THR A 49 -2.16 17.20 -3.41
CA THR A 49 -2.72 18.40 -2.78
C THR A 49 -3.80 19.07 -3.62
N TRP A 50 -4.28 18.40 -4.67
CA TRP A 50 -5.37 18.87 -5.51
C TRP A 50 -6.67 19.06 -4.75
N SER A 51 -7.30 20.22 -4.97
CA SER A 51 -8.66 20.53 -4.50
C SER A 51 -9.20 21.74 -5.24
N GLU A 52 -10.50 21.72 -5.59
CA GLU A 52 -11.22 22.88 -6.15
C GLU A 52 -11.19 24.12 -5.23
N LEU A 53 -11.00 23.93 -3.92
CA LEU A 53 -10.92 25.00 -2.92
C LEU A 53 -9.51 25.58 -2.75
N THR A 54 -8.48 24.98 -3.37
CA THR A 54 -7.08 25.43 -3.31
C THR A 54 -6.55 25.74 -4.71
N PRO A 55 -6.78 26.94 -5.25
CA PRO A 55 -6.58 27.24 -6.67
C PRO A 55 -5.13 27.09 -7.16
N CYS A 56 -4.13 27.23 -6.27
CA CYS A 56 -2.72 27.04 -6.64
C CYS A 56 -2.38 25.59 -7.00
N ASN A 57 -3.19 24.63 -6.55
CA ASN A 57 -2.93 23.20 -6.70
C ASN A 57 -4.10 22.46 -7.39
N ALA A 58 -5.07 23.18 -7.98
CA ALA A 58 -6.27 22.64 -8.62
C ALA A 58 -6.05 22.11 -10.04
#